data_AF-S9QIZ7-F1
#
_entry.id   AF-S9QIZ7-F1
#
_cell.length_a   1.000
_cell.length_b   1.000
_cell.length_c   1.000
_cell.angle_alpha   90.00
_cell.angle_beta   90.00
_cell.angle_gamma   90.00
#
_symmetry.space_group_name_H-M   'P 1'
#
loop_
_entity.id
_entity.type
_entity.pdbx_description
1 polymer ?
#
loop_
_entity_poly.entity_id
_entity_poly.type
_entity_poly.pdbx_seq_one_letter_code
_entity_poly.pdbx_strand_id
1 'polypeptide(L)' 'MMNQVARQVKKAGRVVAKAKASRPVRKVQVTLGDLIAAAFDVAGETKGAAKLVSSRAMSQATGTHIVVVA' A
#
# COMPACT_ATOMS: atom_id res chain seq x y z
N MET A 1 -45.85 4.25 9.33
CA MET A 1 -44.54 4.62 9.92
C MET A 1 -43.35 3.78 9.42
N MET A 2 -43.50 2.52 8.95
CA MET A 2 -42.37 1.65 8.57
C MET A 2 -41.46 2.16 7.41
N ASN A 3 -41.97 2.96 6.46
CA ASN A 3 -41.20 3.39 5.29
C ASN A 3 -40.18 4.52 5.53
N GLN A 4 -40.20 5.18 6.69
CA GLN A 4 -39.21 6.19 7.05
C GLN A 4 -37.94 5.56 7.65
N VAL A 5 -38.11 4.53 8.47
CA VAL A 5 -37.01 3.78 9.10
C VAL A 5 -36.13 3.10 8.04
N ALA A 6 -36.75 2.44 7.05
CA ALA A 6 -36.01 1.78 5.97
C ALA A 6 -35.16 2.76 5.12
N ARG A 7 -35.64 3.99 4.94
CA ARG A 7 -34.90 5.04 4.21
C ARG A 7 -33.74 5.60 5.03
N GLN A 8 -33.89 5.71 6.35
CA GLN A 8 -32.80 6.15 7.23
C GLN A 8 -31.68 5.11 7.31
N VAL A 9 -32.00 3.82 7.41
CA VAL A 9 -31.01 2.74 7.46
C VAL A 9 -30.19 2.67 6.17
N LYS A 10 -30.84 2.80 5.00
CA LYS A 10 -30.15 2.86 3.69
C LYS A 10 -29.22 4.08 3.57
N LYS A 11 -29.63 5.24 4.11
CA LYS A 11 -28.78 6.45 4.12
C LYS A 11 -27.58 6.27 5.04
N ALA A 12 -27.76 5.71 6.24
CA ALA A 12 -26.68 5.44 7.18
C ALA A 12 -25.62 4.49 6.59
N GLY A 13 -26.04 3.39 5.97
CA GLY A 13 -25.12 2.46 5.30
C GLY A 13 -24.29 3.12 4.19
N ARG A 14 -24.90 4.03 3.42
CA ARG A 14 -24.21 4.78 2.35
C ARG A 14 -23.19 5.78 2.90
N VAL A 15 -23.45 6.41 4.04
CA VAL A 15 -22.52 7.33 4.71
C VAL A 15 -21.31 6.57 5.27
N VAL A 16 -21.54 5.44 5.93
CA VAL A 16 -20.47 4.59 6.48
C VAL A 16 -19.57 4.02 5.37
N ALA A 17 -20.16 3.61 4.24
CA ALA A 17 -19.39 3.12 3.09
C ALA A 17 -18.49 4.21 2.49
N LYS A 18 -18.96 5.47 2.42
CA LYS A 18 -18.15 6.61 1.97
C LYS A 18 -17.00 6.94 2.93
N ALA A 19 -17.24 6.84 4.25
CA ALA A 19 -16.21 7.12 5.26
C ALA A 19 -15.05 6.11 5.25
N LYS A 20 -15.30 4.84 4.89
CA LYS A 20 -14.23 3.85 4.71
C LYS A 20 -13.42 4.09 3.43
N ALA A 21 -14.05 4.60 2.37
CA ALA A 21 -13.40 4.85 1.08
C ALA A 21 -12.50 6.10 1.07
N SER A 22 -12.60 6.97 2.09
CA SER A 22 -11.93 8.27 2.13
C SER A 22 -10.73 8.31 3.08
N ARG A 23 -10.11 7.17 3.43
CA ARG A 23 -8.86 7.21 4.19
C ARG A 23 -7.78 7.88 3.33
N PRO A 24 -7.26 9.05 3.73
CA PRO A 24 -6.21 9.71 2.99
C PRO A 24 -4.98 8.80 3.02
N VAL A 25 -4.62 8.26 1.87
CA VAL A 25 -3.33 7.58 1.71
C VAL A 25 -2.29 8.68 1.79
N ARG A 26 -1.66 8.84 2.96
CA ARG A 26 -0.50 9.73 3.12
C ARG A 26 0.53 9.28 2.11
N LYS A 27 0.75 10.09 1.08
CA LYS A 27 1.83 9.88 0.12
C LYS A 27 3.13 10.19 0.86
N VAL A 28 3.76 9.15 1.39
CA VAL A 28 5.12 9.24 1.92
C VAL A 28 6.04 9.14 0.72
N GLN A 29 6.89 10.15 0.53
CA GLN A 29 7.95 10.07 -0.46
C GLN A 29 9.02 9.15 0.10
N VAL A 30 9.27 8.04 -0.57
CA VAL A 30 10.26 7.03 -0.18
C VAL A 30 11.37 7.07 -1.23
N THR A 31 12.62 7.15 -0.79
CA THR A 31 13.77 7.12 -1.70
C THR A 31 14.18 5.67 -1.99
N LEU A 32 14.98 5.47 -3.04
CA LEU A 32 15.57 4.15 -3.31
C LEU A 32 16.45 3.69 -2.14
N GLY A 33 17.15 4.61 -1.48
CA GLY A 33 17.96 4.32 -0.29
C GLY A 33 17.12 3.75 0.85
N ASP A 34 15.95 4.32 1.12
CA ASP A 34 15.03 3.83 2.15
C ASP A 34 14.49 2.44 1.82
N LEU A 35 14.20 2.17 0.55
CA LEU A 35 13.75 0.85 0.09
C LEU A 35 14.85 -0.21 0.26
N ILE A 36 16.09 0.15 -0.05
CA ILE A 36 17.24 -0.74 0.14
C ILE A 36 17.46 -1.00 1.63
N ALA A 37 17.46 0.05 2.46
CA ALA A 37 17.60 -0.08 3.91
C ALA A 37 16.52 -0.98 4.51
N ALA A 38 15.25 -0.76 4.15
CA ALA A 38 14.14 -1.60 4.59
C ALA A 38 14.27 -3.05 4.10
N ALA A 39 14.80 -3.28 2.89
CA ALA A 39 15.05 -4.62 2.40
C ALA A 39 16.15 -5.34 3.20
N PHE A 40 17.20 -4.61 3.62
CA PHE A 40 18.23 -5.14 4.51
C PHE A 40 17.68 -5.42 5.92
N ASP A 41 16.86 -4.52 6.47
CA ASP A 41 16.23 -4.73 7.78
C ASP A 41 15.34 -5.98 7.80
N VAL A 42 14.66 -6.29 6.68
CA VAL A 42 13.80 -7.47 6.57
C VAL A 42 14.59 -8.75 6.26
N ALA A 43 15.58 -8.68 5.37
CA ALA A 43 16.28 -9.87 4.89
C ALA A 43 17.50 -10.25 5.73
N GLY A 44 18.15 -9.29 6.40
CA GLY A 44 19.38 -9.48 7.18
C GLY A 44 20.65 -9.78 6.37
N GLU A 45 20.54 -10.08 5.07
CA GLU A 45 21.66 -10.41 4.19
C GLU A 45 21.53 -9.76 2.80
N THR A 46 22.67 -9.49 2.17
CA THR A 46 22.75 -8.80 0.87
C THR A 46 22.01 -9.55 -0.23
N LYS A 47 22.10 -10.88 -0.29
CA LYS A 47 21.44 -11.69 -1.32
C LYS A 47 19.92 -11.66 -1.18
N GLY A 48 19.41 -11.72 0.05
CA GLY A 48 18.00 -11.58 0.36
C GLY A 48 17.48 -10.18 0.04
N ALA A 49 18.22 -9.14 0.44
CA ALA A 49 17.88 -7.75 0.13
C ALA A 49 17.83 -7.52 -1.40
N ALA A 50 18.84 -8.02 -2.13
CA ALA A 50 18.88 -7.95 -3.60
C ALA A 50 17.65 -8.60 -4.24
N LYS A 51 17.26 -9.80 -3.78
CA LYS A 51 16.08 -10.50 -4.28
C LYS A 51 14.77 -9.75 -4.00
N LEU A 52 14.68 -9.06 -2.86
CA LEU A 52 13.50 -8.25 -2.51
C LEU A 52 13.39 -7.00 -3.39
N VAL A 53 14.48 -6.24 -3.53
CA VAL A 53 14.47 -4.99 -4.32
C VAL A 53 14.36 -5.25 -5.82
N SER A 54 14.92 -6.36 -6.33
CA SER A 54 14.79 -6.76 -7.74
C SER A 54 13.53 -7.56 -8.03
N SER A 55 12.59 -7.66 -7.08
CA SER A 55 11.40 -8.48 -7.25
C SER A 55 10.42 -7.86 -8.26
N ARG A 56 9.61 -8.72 -8.88
CA ARG A 56 8.51 -8.28 -9.74
C ARG A 56 7.50 -7.42 -8.99
N ALA A 57 7.24 -7.73 -7.72
CA ALA A 57 6.36 -6.94 -6.86
C ALA A 57 6.91 -5.52 -6.64
N MET A 58 8.22 -5.39 -6.37
CA MET A 58 8.87 -4.08 -6.25
C MET A 58 8.79 -3.29 -7.56
N SER A 59 8.97 -3.98 -8.70
CA SER A 59 8.85 -3.36 -10.02
C SER A 59 7.45 -2.81 -10.29
N GLN A 60 6.41 -3.54 -9.86
CA GLN A 60 5.02 -3.08 -9.95
C GLN A 60 4.73 -1.92 -9.01
N ALA A 61 5.31 -1.92 -7.81
CA ALA A 61 5.09 -0.88 -6.81
C ALA A 61 5.78 0.45 -7.17
N THR A 62 6.99 0.38 -7.73
CA THR A 62 7.82 1.56 -8.06
C THR A 62 7.70 1.99 -9.52
N GLY A 63 7.13 1.15 -10.38
CA GLY A 63 7.12 1.36 -11.83
C GLY A 63 8.51 1.24 -12.48
N THR A 64 9.52 0.78 -11.73
CA THR A 64 10.92 0.72 -12.17
C THR A 64 11.47 -0.68 -11.95
N HIS A 65 12.15 -1.23 -12.97
CA HIS A 65 12.83 -2.52 -12.84
C HIS A 65 14.22 -2.31 -12.23
N ILE A 66 14.41 -2.74 -10.98
CA ILE A 66 15.68 -2.62 -10.26
C ILE A 66 16.53 -3.86 -10.56
N VAL A 67 17.70 -3.65 -11.16
CA VAL A 67 18.68 -4.71 -11.43
C VAL A 67 19.85 -4.54 -10.47
N VAL A 68 20.16 -5.59 -9.72
CA VAL A 68 21.34 -5.65 -8.87
C VAL A 68 22.43 -6.41 -9.61
N VAL A 69 23.55 -5.74 -9.86
CA VAL A 69 24.75 -6.33 -10.45
C VAL A 69 25.78 -6.50 -9.34
N ALA A 70 26.30 -7.70 -9.17
CA ALA A 70 27.29 -8.07 -8.16
C ALA A 70 28.55 -8.62 -8.84
#